data_AF-A0A290XHV3-F1
#
_entry.id   AF-A0A290XHV3-F1
#
_cell.length_a   1.000
_cell.length_b   1.000
_cell.length_c   1.000
_cell.angle_alpha   90.00
_cell.angle_beta   90.00
_cell.angle_gamma   90.00
#
_symmetry.space_group_name_H-M   'P 1'
#
loop_
_entity.id
_entity.type
_entity.pdbx_description
1 polymer ?
#
loop_
_entity_poly.entity_id
_entity_poly.type
_entity_poly.pdbx_seq_one_letter_code
_entity_poly.pdbx_strand_id
1 'polypeptide(L)'
;MRLAIVAAIVFGLALLFGLWGVWQVLAPGVDNPQRQLASQQEELEALRQQVSTLTRSDQISRDANRELQGTLAERDEEIAALRADVAFYERFVGGTAQRRGLTVHELRMQPRTDQGWHYTATLTQSLNRDAASVGTMRLAIEGTRAGRLETLEWDDLRQRDAAAGQPYSFKYFQQVEGDVVLPAGFQPLRVTVRLSPERGSEVDRSFSWADVTPRSAPGA
;
A
#
# COMPACT_ATOMS: atom_id res chain seq x y z
N MET A 1 82.15 -62.51 -53.85
CA MET A 1 80.98 -61.68 -54.24
C MET A 1 79.86 -61.71 -53.19
N ARG A 2 79.44 -62.87 -52.66
CA ARG A 2 78.36 -62.98 -51.64
C ARG A 2 78.61 -62.21 -50.32
N LEU A 3 79.84 -62.22 -49.80
CA LEU A 3 80.21 -61.50 -48.55
C LEU A 3 80.09 -59.97 -48.66
N ALA A 4 80.41 -59.40 -49.83
CA ALA A 4 80.32 -57.95 -50.05
C ALA A 4 78.86 -57.45 -50.07
N ILE A 5 77.94 -58.28 -50.58
CA ILE A 5 76.51 -57.98 -50.61
C ILE A 5 75.93 -57.99 -49.19
N VAL A 6 76.32 -58.98 -48.37
CA VAL A 6 75.88 -59.06 -46.97
C VAL A 6 76.39 -57.85 -46.16
N ALA A 7 77.65 -57.47 -46.35
CA ALA A 7 78.22 -56.29 -45.68
C ALA A 7 77.51 -54.98 -46.06
N ALA A 8 77.15 -54.80 -47.34
CA ALA A 8 76.43 -53.63 -47.82
C ALA A 8 75.00 -53.54 -47.25
N ILE A 9 74.30 -54.68 -47.12
CA ILE A 9 72.96 -54.74 -46.53
C ILE A 9 73.00 -54.38 -45.04
N VAL A 10 73.96 -54.94 -44.29
CA VAL A 10 74.12 -54.64 -42.86
C VAL A 10 74.46 -53.17 -42.64
N PHE A 11 75.30 -52.58 -43.49
CA PHE A 11 75.64 -51.16 -43.43
C PHE A 11 74.43 -50.27 -43.76
N GLY A 12 73.63 -50.64 -44.76
CA GLY A 12 72.38 -49.95 -45.09
C GLY A 12 71.37 -49.99 -43.94
N LEU A 13 71.21 -51.14 -43.29
CA LEU A 13 70.34 -51.29 -42.12
C LEU A 13 70.85 -50.50 -40.91
N ALA A 14 72.15 -50.45 -40.69
CA ALA A 14 72.76 -49.64 -39.63
C ALA A 14 72.55 -48.14 -39.87
N LEU A 15 72.65 -47.68 -41.13
CA LEU A 15 72.35 -46.31 -41.51
C LEU A 15 70.86 -45.97 -41.36
N LEU A 16 69.97 -46.87 -41.77
CA LEU A 16 68.53 -46.69 -41.59
C LEU A 16 68.14 -46.67 -40.11
N PHE A 17 68.75 -47.53 -39.29
CA PHE A 17 68.53 -47.53 -37.84
C PHE A 17 69.10 -46.28 -37.17
N GLY A 18 70.28 -45.83 -37.60
CA GLY A 18 70.87 -44.57 -37.15
C GLY A 18 70.01 -43.36 -37.54
N LEU A 19 69.53 -43.31 -38.78
CA LEU A 19 68.61 -42.27 -39.26
C LEU A 19 67.28 -42.30 -38.51
N TRP A 20 66.74 -43.48 -38.21
CA TRP A 20 65.50 -43.63 -37.43
C TRP A 20 65.68 -43.14 -35.99
N GLY A 21 66.79 -43.49 -35.33
CA GLY A 21 67.11 -43.01 -33.99
C GLY A 21 67.31 -41.49 -33.93
N VAL A 22 68.00 -40.92 -34.93
CA VAL A 22 68.14 -39.45 -35.08
C VAL A 22 66.78 -38.80 -35.30
N TRP A 23 65.91 -39.39 -36.11
CA TRP A 23 64.56 -38.87 -36.37
C TRP A 23 63.68 -38.93 -35.12
N GLN A 24 63.85 -39.91 -34.24
CA GLN A 24 63.05 -40.05 -33.02
C GLN A 24 63.49 -39.08 -31.91
N VAL A 25 64.76 -38.66 -31.91
CA VAL A 25 65.31 -37.66 -30.98
C VAL A 25 65.08 -36.22 -31.49
N LEU A 26 65.13 -36.01 -32.80
CA LEU A 26 64.82 -34.71 -33.42
C LEU A 26 63.32 -34.52 -33.72
N ALA A 27 62.52 -35.58 -33.70
CA ALA A 27 61.07 -35.46 -33.76
C ALA A 27 60.64 -34.61 -32.55
N PRO A 28 59.99 -33.46 -32.77
CA PRO A 28 59.59 -32.60 -31.68
C PRO A 28 58.60 -33.39 -30.82
N GLY A 29 59.03 -33.79 -29.62
CA GLY A 29 58.14 -34.30 -28.59
C GLY A 29 57.03 -33.28 -28.38
N VAL A 30 55.79 -33.71 -28.62
CA VAL A 30 54.63 -32.81 -28.82
C VAL A 30 54.18 -32.13 -27.52
N ASP A 31 54.80 -32.44 -26.38
CA ASP A 31 54.52 -31.82 -25.09
C ASP A 31 55.73 -31.05 -24.60
N ASN A 32 55.73 -29.73 -24.82
CA ASN A 32 56.67 -28.82 -24.18
C ASN A 32 56.22 -28.62 -22.72
N PRO A 33 56.87 -29.22 -21.70
CA PRO A 33 56.42 -29.13 -20.31
C PRO A 33 56.36 -27.68 -19.81
N GLN A 34 57.18 -26.80 -20.37
CA GLN A 34 57.16 -25.36 -20.09
C GLN A 34 55.87 -24.68 -20.57
N ARG A 35 55.28 -25.13 -21.69
CA ARG A 35 53.99 -24.60 -22.16
C ARG A 35 52.83 -25.08 -21.30
N GLN A 36 52.86 -26.33 -20.85
CA GLN A 36 51.86 -26.85 -19.90
C GLN A 36 51.93 -26.12 -18.55
N LEU A 37 53.12 -25.84 -18.04
CA LEU A 37 53.29 -25.06 -16.80
C LEU A 37 52.77 -23.63 -16.97
N ALA A 38 53.04 -22.98 -18.10
CA ALA A 38 52.52 -21.66 -18.39
C ALA A 38 50.99 -21.65 -18.48
N SER A 39 50.38 -22.61 -19.19
CA SER A 39 48.92 -22.69 -19.29
C SER A 39 48.25 -23.00 -17.95
N GLN A 40 48.86 -23.85 -17.12
CA GLN A 40 48.35 -24.13 -15.76
C GLN A 40 48.46 -22.91 -14.84
N GLN A 41 49.50 -22.09 -15.00
CA GLN A 41 49.66 -20.85 -14.24
C GLN A 41 48.59 -19.82 -14.64
N GLU A 42 48.34 -19.63 -15.94
CA GLU A 42 47.27 -18.76 -16.43
C GLU A 42 45.89 -19.21 -15.94
N GLU A 43 45.63 -20.52 -15.96
CA GLU A 43 44.37 -21.09 -15.46
C GLU A 43 44.22 -20.87 -13.94
N LEU A 44 45.30 -21.05 -13.16
CA LEU A 44 45.30 -20.76 -11.73
C LEU A 44 45.04 -19.28 -11.43
N GLU A 45 45.62 -18.37 -12.20
CA GLU A 45 45.38 -16.93 -12.06
C GLU A 45 43.92 -16.58 -12.41
N ALA A 46 43.39 -17.14 -13.49
CA ALA A 46 41.99 -16.96 -13.88
C ALA A 46 41.02 -17.49 -12.81
N LEU A 47 41.28 -18.68 -12.25
CA LEU A 47 40.48 -19.24 -11.16
C LEU A 47 40.56 -18.40 -9.89
N ARG A 48 41.75 -17.93 -9.51
CA ARG A 48 41.91 -17.04 -8.35
C ARG A 48 41.12 -15.74 -8.52
N GLN A 49 41.14 -15.17 -9.71
CA GLN A 49 40.39 -13.96 -10.01
C GLN A 49 38.87 -14.20 -10.01
N GLN A 50 38.41 -15.35 -10.51
CA GLN A 50 37.01 -15.77 -10.38
C GLN A 50 36.60 -15.95 -8.92
N VAL A 51 37.38 -16.67 -8.11
CA VAL A 51 37.08 -16.87 -6.69
C VAL A 51 37.02 -15.53 -5.95
N SER A 52 37.96 -14.62 -6.22
CA SER A 52 37.93 -13.26 -5.64
C SER A 52 36.66 -12.50 -6.03
N THR A 53 36.25 -12.59 -7.31
CA THR A 53 35.05 -11.93 -7.81
C THR A 53 33.78 -12.51 -7.18
N LEU A 54 33.68 -13.84 -7.14
CA LEU A 54 32.56 -14.57 -6.54
C LEU A 54 32.45 -14.30 -5.04
N THR A 55 33.57 -14.30 -4.31
CA THR A 55 33.60 -14.02 -2.87
C THR A 55 33.10 -12.60 -2.59
N ARG A 56 33.53 -11.62 -3.39
CA ARG A 56 33.07 -10.24 -3.26
C ARG A 56 31.60 -10.09 -3.61
N SER A 57 31.12 -10.79 -4.64
CA SER A 57 29.71 -10.83 -5.02
C SER A 57 28.83 -11.43 -3.93
N ASP A 58 29.26 -12.54 -3.33
CA ASP A 58 28.57 -13.19 -2.20
C ASP A 58 28.51 -12.27 -0.97
N GLN A 59 29.61 -11.58 -0.66
CA GLN A 59 29.63 -10.61 0.44
C GLN A 59 28.65 -9.45 0.21
N ILE A 60 28.69 -8.83 -0.98
CA ILE A 60 27.73 -7.78 -1.37
C ILE A 60 26.29 -8.29 -1.28
N SER A 61 26.02 -9.52 -1.74
CA SER A 61 24.67 -10.10 -1.69
C SER A 61 24.18 -10.28 -0.25
N ARG A 62 25.06 -10.72 0.66
CA ARG A 62 24.72 -10.86 2.09
C ARG A 62 24.49 -9.50 2.76
N ASP A 63 25.32 -8.51 2.43
CA ASP A 63 25.17 -7.15 2.97
C ASP A 63 23.86 -6.51 2.49
N ALA A 64 23.57 -6.59 1.19
CA ALA A 64 22.32 -6.10 0.62
C ALA A 64 21.09 -6.81 1.22
N ASN A 65 21.15 -8.13 1.43
CA ASN A 65 20.05 -8.87 2.05
C ASN A 65 19.83 -8.45 3.52
N ARG A 66 20.90 -8.21 4.28
CA ARG A 66 20.80 -7.68 5.65
C ARG A 66 20.19 -6.29 5.69
N GLU A 67 20.60 -5.41 4.77
CA GLU A 67 20.03 -4.05 4.63
C GLU A 67 18.55 -4.08 4.25
N LEU A 68 18.17 -4.96 3.30
CA LEU A 68 16.77 -5.18 2.92
C LEU A 68 15.92 -5.68 4.09
N GLN A 69 16.42 -6.64 4.87
CA GLN A 69 15.74 -7.15 6.06
C GLN A 69 15.58 -6.06 7.12
N GLY A 70 16.60 -5.22 7.33
CA GLY A 70 16.52 -4.08 8.24
C GLY A 70 15.46 -3.07 7.80
N THR A 71 15.47 -2.70 6.51
CA THR A 71 14.48 -1.79 5.93
C THR A 71 13.07 -2.35 6.06
N LEU A 72 12.86 -3.64 5.81
CA LEU A 72 11.55 -4.28 5.98
C LEU A 72 11.08 -4.23 7.44
N ALA A 73 11.96 -4.50 8.39
CA ALA A 73 11.63 -4.43 9.82
C ALA A 73 11.24 -3.00 10.24
N GLU A 74 11.99 -1.97 9.81
CA GLU A 74 11.66 -0.56 10.08
C GLU A 74 10.30 -0.19 9.50
N ARG A 75 9.99 -0.64 8.28
CA ARG A 75 8.69 -0.39 7.63
C ARG A 75 7.55 -1.12 8.32
N ASP A 76 7.76 -2.35 8.76
CA ASP A 76 6.76 -3.11 9.50
C ASP A 76 6.47 -2.44 10.85
N GLU A 77 7.49 -1.91 11.53
CA GLU A 77 7.34 -1.12 12.76
C GLU A 77 6.58 0.19 12.50
N GLU A 78 6.91 0.93 11.43
CA GLU A 78 6.19 2.14 11.01
C GLU A 78 4.71 1.83 10.70
N ILE A 79 4.44 0.75 9.96
CA ILE A 79 3.08 0.29 9.66
C ILE A 79 2.34 -0.09 10.95
N ALA A 80 3.00 -0.79 11.87
CA ALA A 80 2.40 -1.16 13.15
C ALA A 80 2.06 0.08 13.99
N ALA A 81 2.96 1.07 14.05
CA ALA A 81 2.73 2.35 14.72
C ALA A 81 1.57 3.12 14.09
N LEU A 82 1.56 3.29 12.76
CA LEU A 82 0.47 3.97 12.05
C LEU A 82 -0.88 3.26 12.23
N ARG A 83 -0.89 1.91 12.22
CA ARG A 83 -2.11 1.14 12.51
C ARG A 83 -2.59 1.34 13.93
N ALA A 84 -1.68 1.41 14.90
CA ALA A 84 -2.01 1.68 16.29
C ALA A 84 -2.60 3.09 16.45
N ASP A 85 -2.01 4.09 15.80
CA ASP A 85 -2.51 5.47 15.80
C ASP A 85 -3.90 5.57 15.18
N VAL A 86 -4.12 4.95 14.01
CA VAL A 86 -5.44 4.92 13.37
C VAL A 86 -6.46 4.21 14.27
N ALA A 87 -6.12 3.05 14.83
CA ALA A 87 -7.01 2.33 15.75
C ALA A 87 -7.32 3.14 17.03
N PHE A 88 -6.38 3.96 17.49
CA PHE A 88 -6.58 4.90 18.59
C PHE A 88 -7.54 6.03 18.19
N TYR A 89 -7.32 6.66 17.04
CA TYR A 89 -8.23 7.69 16.48
C TYR A 89 -9.63 7.14 16.23
N GLU A 90 -9.75 5.92 15.70
CA GLU A 90 -11.04 5.25 15.50
C GLU A 90 -11.75 4.95 16.82
N ARG A 91 -11.01 4.59 17.87
CA ARG A 91 -11.60 4.35 19.20
C ARG A 91 -12.05 5.65 19.86
N PHE A 92 -11.34 6.75 19.65
CA PHE A 92 -11.61 8.03 20.31
C PHE A 92 -12.61 8.92 19.54
N VAL A 93 -12.61 8.85 18.21
CA VAL A 93 -13.44 9.69 17.31
C VAL A 93 -14.49 8.86 16.55
N GLY A 94 -14.27 7.55 16.38
CA GLY A 94 -14.92 6.72 15.35
C GLY A 94 -15.77 5.55 15.85
N GLY A 95 -16.16 5.49 17.13
CA GLY A 95 -16.98 4.40 17.70
C GLY A 95 -18.30 4.07 16.97
N THR A 96 -18.70 4.85 15.95
CA THR A 96 -19.87 4.64 15.09
C THR A 96 -19.56 4.48 13.59
N ALA A 97 -18.33 4.63 13.10
CA ALA A 97 -18.05 4.78 11.65
C ALA A 97 -17.49 3.52 10.94
N GLN A 98 -16.87 2.59 11.66
CA GLN A 98 -15.84 1.70 11.10
C GLN A 98 -16.28 0.56 10.15
N ARG A 99 -17.55 0.42 9.81
CA ARG A 99 -18.02 -0.67 8.91
C ARG A 99 -19.07 -0.26 7.89
N ARG A 100 -19.28 1.04 7.69
CA ARG A 100 -20.44 1.52 6.93
C ARG A 100 -20.00 1.96 5.54
N GLY A 101 -20.40 1.19 4.52
CA GLY A 101 -20.19 1.55 3.12
C GLY A 101 -20.99 2.79 2.67
N LEU A 102 -21.92 3.26 3.50
CA LEU A 102 -22.67 4.50 3.38
C LEU A 102 -22.27 5.41 4.55
N THR A 103 -22.01 6.69 4.30
CA THR A 103 -21.66 7.66 5.35
C THR A 103 -22.16 9.06 5.03
N VAL A 104 -22.18 9.91 6.05
CA VAL A 104 -22.39 11.36 5.92
C VAL A 104 -21.00 12.00 5.92
N HIS A 105 -20.59 12.55 4.77
CA HIS A 105 -19.29 13.18 4.62
C HIS A 105 -19.26 14.55 5.29
N GLU A 106 -20.29 15.35 5.08
CA GLU A 106 -20.37 16.72 5.56
C GLU A 106 -21.81 17.07 5.92
N LEU A 107 -21.97 17.91 6.94
CA LEU A 107 -23.23 18.57 7.28
C LEU A 107 -22.94 20.07 7.44
N ARG A 108 -23.77 20.91 6.82
CA ARG A 108 -23.76 22.36 7.01
C ARG A 108 -25.14 22.81 7.48
N MET A 109 -25.14 23.73 8.44
CA MET A 109 -26.33 24.36 9.03
C MET A 109 -26.22 25.87 8.85
N GLN A 110 -27.13 26.46 8.08
CA GLN A 110 -27.13 27.89 7.78
C GLN A 110 -28.39 28.55 8.36
N PRO A 111 -28.26 29.68 9.08
CA PRO A 111 -29.44 30.38 9.57
C PRO A 111 -30.22 30.99 8.39
N ARG A 112 -31.53 30.76 8.35
CA ARG A 112 -32.47 31.37 7.38
C ARG A 112 -33.34 32.43 8.04
N THR A 113 -33.75 32.19 9.29
CA THR A 113 -34.50 33.13 10.15
C THR A 113 -34.01 32.97 11.60
N ASP A 114 -34.60 33.70 12.55
CA ASP A 114 -34.25 33.59 13.98
C ASP A 114 -34.39 32.17 14.55
N GLN A 115 -35.27 31.36 13.96
CA GLN A 115 -35.55 29.98 14.39
C GLN A 115 -35.35 28.95 13.28
N GLY A 116 -35.38 29.38 12.01
CA GLY A 116 -35.27 28.51 10.84
C GLY A 116 -33.83 28.33 10.40
N TRP A 117 -33.45 27.08 10.16
CA TRP A 117 -32.13 26.68 9.69
C TRP A 117 -32.26 25.85 8.42
N HIS A 118 -31.46 26.20 7.42
CA HIS A 118 -31.29 25.39 6.23
C HIS A 118 -30.14 24.41 6.45
N TYR A 119 -30.37 23.13 6.23
CA TYR A 119 -29.33 22.12 6.29
C TYR A 119 -28.94 21.64 4.90
N THR A 120 -27.68 21.28 4.77
CA THR A 120 -27.11 20.63 3.58
C THR A 120 -26.23 19.48 4.05
N ALA A 121 -26.62 18.25 3.72
CA ALA A 121 -25.89 17.04 4.07
C ALA A 121 -25.33 16.37 2.81
N THR A 122 -24.02 16.13 2.79
CA THR A 122 -23.35 15.43 1.68
C THR A 122 -23.22 13.95 2.06
N LEU A 123 -24.00 13.10 1.39
CA LEU A 123 -23.98 11.66 1.58
C LEU A 123 -23.02 11.02 0.58
N THR A 124 -22.21 10.06 1.04
CA THR A 124 -21.26 9.34 0.18
C THR A 124 -21.31 7.84 0.41
N GLN A 125 -20.95 7.10 -0.63
CA GLN A 125 -20.87 5.64 -0.62
C GLN A 125 -19.49 5.18 -1.09
N SER A 126 -18.96 4.13 -0.46
CA SER A 126 -17.71 3.50 -0.86
C SER A 126 -17.81 2.89 -2.26
N LEU A 127 -16.75 3.05 -3.06
CA LEU A 127 -16.63 2.54 -4.43
C LEU A 127 -16.71 1.02 -4.55
N ASN A 128 -16.54 0.28 -3.44
CA ASN A 128 -16.59 -1.19 -3.42
C ASN A 128 -18.02 -1.77 -3.55
N ARG A 129 -19.05 -0.95 -3.83
CA ARG A 129 -20.43 -1.39 -4.00
C ARG A 129 -21.00 -0.95 -5.34
N ASP A 130 -21.48 -1.93 -6.12
CA ASP A 130 -22.05 -1.68 -7.44
C ASP A 130 -23.49 -1.14 -7.41
N ALA A 131 -24.23 -1.43 -6.33
CA ALA A 131 -25.61 -1.03 -6.16
C ALA A 131 -25.76 0.38 -5.57
N ALA A 132 -26.78 1.11 -6.04
CA ALA A 132 -27.15 2.40 -5.46
C ALA A 132 -27.64 2.24 -4.01
N SER A 133 -27.29 3.22 -3.17
CA SER A 133 -27.86 3.38 -1.83
C SER A 133 -29.16 4.16 -1.92
N VAL A 134 -30.23 3.59 -1.38
CA VAL A 134 -31.57 4.16 -1.34
C VAL A 134 -32.09 4.09 0.09
N GLY A 135 -32.74 5.15 0.56
CA GLY A 135 -33.27 5.19 1.91
C GLY A 135 -33.81 6.56 2.31
N THR A 136 -33.91 6.77 3.62
CA THR A 136 -34.37 8.03 4.22
C THR A 136 -33.35 8.56 5.22
N MET A 137 -33.23 9.89 5.27
CA MET A 137 -32.40 10.61 6.21
C MET A 137 -33.29 11.36 7.20
N ARG A 138 -32.89 11.37 8.47
CA ARG A 138 -33.48 12.18 9.54
C ARG A 138 -32.39 12.88 10.32
N LEU A 139 -32.73 14.03 10.89
CA LEU A 139 -31.88 14.78 11.81
C LEU A 139 -32.43 14.69 13.22
N ALA A 140 -31.53 14.65 14.19
CA ALA A 140 -31.83 14.90 15.59
C ALA A 140 -30.84 15.94 16.12
N ILE A 141 -31.30 16.92 16.88
CA ILE A 141 -30.45 17.98 17.41
C ILE A 141 -30.55 17.97 18.94
N GLU A 142 -29.41 17.74 19.58
CA GLU A 142 -29.27 17.80 21.03
C GLU A 142 -28.81 19.19 21.45
N GLY A 143 -29.37 19.69 22.54
CA GLY A 143 -29.05 21.00 23.06
C GLY A 143 -29.57 21.21 24.48
N THR A 144 -29.57 22.47 24.90
CA THR A 144 -30.17 22.86 26.18
C THR A 144 -31.28 23.89 25.97
N ARG A 145 -32.36 23.77 26.74
CA ARG A 145 -33.44 24.78 26.80
C ARG A 145 -33.78 25.06 28.25
N ALA A 146 -33.75 26.33 28.64
CA ALA A 146 -33.96 26.74 30.03
C ALA A 146 -33.11 25.93 31.04
N GLY A 147 -31.85 25.65 30.69
CA GLY A 147 -30.89 24.93 31.53
C GLY A 147 -31.07 23.40 31.60
N ARG A 148 -32.02 22.81 30.86
CA ARG A 148 -32.20 21.35 30.77
C ARG A 148 -31.74 20.82 29.42
N LEU A 149 -31.08 19.67 29.43
CA LEU A 149 -30.75 18.93 28.21
C LEU A 149 -32.02 18.44 27.54
N GLU A 150 -32.12 18.67 26.24
CA GLU A 150 -33.26 18.29 25.41
C GLU A 150 -32.76 17.86 24.03
N THR A 151 -33.40 16.83 23.47
CA THR A 151 -33.13 16.36 22.10
C THR A 151 -34.38 16.61 21.27
N LEU A 152 -34.22 17.35 20.19
CA LEU A 152 -35.25 17.56 19.18
C LEU A 152 -35.10 16.49 18.11
N GLU A 153 -36.11 15.63 18.00
CA GLU A 153 -36.17 14.60 16.98
C GLU A 153 -36.73 15.18 15.68
N TRP A 154 -36.72 14.37 14.61
CA TRP A 154 -37.10 14.84 13.27
C TRP A 154 -38.47 15.52 13.21
N ASP A 155 -39.46 14.98 13.91
CA ASP A 155 -40.82 15.52 13.94
C ASP A 155 -40.88 16.90 14.62
N ASP A 156 -40.11 17.10 15.69
CA ASP A 156 -39.98 18.38 16.38
C ASP A 156 -39.33 19.43 15.47
N LEU A 157 -38.26 19.02 14.78
CA LEU A 157 -37.52 19.87 13.85
C LEU A 157 -38.33 20.27 12.62
N ARG A 158 -39.28 19.42 12.21
CA ARG A 158 -40.19 19.66 11.09
C ARG A 158 -41.52 20.28 11.52
N GLN A 159 -41.76 20.45 12.81
CA GLN A 159 -43.02 20.90 13.41
C GLN A 159 -44.25 20.13 12.89
N ARG A 160 -44.10 18.81 12.73
CA ARG A 160 -45.15 17.96 12.17
C ARG A 160 -45.03 16.55 12.72
N ASP A 161 -46.12 16.03 13.27
CA ASP A 161 -46.21 14.65 13.70
C ASP A 161 -46.02 13.67 12.52
N ALA A 162 -45.21 12.63 12.73
CA ALA A 162 -44.88 11.61 11.74
C ALA A 162 -44.35 12.22 10.42
N ALA A 163 -43.41 13.17 10.53
CA ALA A 163 -42.80 13.79 9.38
C ALA A 163 -42.03 12.73 8.57
N ALA A 164 -42.30 12.69 7.26
CA ALA A 164 -41.54 11.81 6.36
C ALA A 164 -40.05 12.18 6.42
N GLY A 165 -39.20 11.16 6.51
CA GLY A 165 -37.75 11.36 6.40
C GLY A 165 -37.39 11.85 5.01
N GLN A 166 -36.27 12.55 4.88
CA GLN A 166 -35.81 13.08 3.61
C GLN A 166 -35.27 11.93 2.74
N PRO A 167 -35.89 11.62 1.58
CA PRO A 167 -35.43 10.50 0.75
C PRO A 167 -34.09 10.81 0.09
N TYR A 168 -33.27 9.77 -0.07
CA TYR A 168 -32.05 9.82 -0.88
C TYR A 168 -31.95 8.59 -1.78
N SER A 169 -31.30 8.75 -2.93
CA SER A 169 -31.03 7.67 -3.88
C SER A 169 -29.83 8.05 -4.73
N PHE A 170 -28.70 7.37 -4.51
CA PHE A 170 -27.45 7.70 -5.20
C PHE A 170 -26.51 6.50 -5.31
N LYS A 171 -25.63 6.54 -6.31
CA LYS A 171 -24.58 5.51 -6.49
C LYS A 171 -23.26 5.89 -5.84
N TYR A 172 -22.88 7.18 -5.92
CA TYR A 172 -21.58 7.65 -5.42
C TYR A 172 -21.74 8.70 -4.33
N PHE A 173 -22.46 9.77 -4.63
CA PHE A 173 -22.76 10.83 -3.67
C PHE A 173 -24.08 11.52 -4.02
N GLN A 174 -24.69 12.15 -3.02
CA GLN A 174 -25.81 13.06 -3.19
C GLN A 174 -25.79 14.10 -2.09
N GLN A 175 -26.09 15.35 -2.45
CA GLN A 175 -26.36 16.42 -1.51
C GLN A 175 -27.86 16.43 -1.21
N VAL A 176 -28.19 16.36 0.07
CA VAL A 176 -29.56 16.32 0.58
C VAL A 176 -29.78 17.55 1.43
N GLU A 177 -30.81 18.32 1.08
CA GLU A 177 -31.07 19.62 1.67
C GLU A 177 -32.48 19.67 2.25
N GLY A 178 -32.70 20.64 3.14
CA GLY A 178 -34.01 20.92 3.69
C GLY A 178 -33.94 21.98 4.77
N ASP A 179 -35.09 22.25 5.39
CA ASP A 179 -35.19 23.24 6.45
C ASP A 179 -35.66 22.58 7.74
N VAL A 180 -35.16 23.06 8.87
CA VAL A 180 -35.58 22.67 10.21
C VAL A 180 -35.81 23.91 11.05
N VAL A 181 -36.63 23.81 12.08
CA VAL A 181 -36.91 24.90 12.99
C VAL A 181 -36.48 24.52 14.40
N LEU A 182 -35.74 25.41 15.04
CA LEU A 182 -35.34 25.30 16.43
C LEU A 182 -36.24 26.20 17.29
N PRO A 183 -36.89 25.67 18.35
CA PRO A 183 -37.69 26.49 19.24
C PRO A 183 -36.88 27.61 19.91
N ALA A 184 -37.56 28.71 20.22
CA ALA A 184 -36.94 29.85 20.88
C ALA A 184 -36.23 29.45 22.20
N GLY A 185 -35.03 29.97 22.41
CA GLY A 185 -34.24 29.70 23.63
C GLY A 185 -33.58 28.32 23.66
N PHE A 186 -33.65 27.53 22.58
CA PHE A 186 -32.88 26.30 22.43
C PHE A 186 -31.43 26.61 22.01
N GLN A 187 -30.47 26.12 22.79
CA GLN A 187 -29.04 26.23 22.51
C GLN A 187 -28.52 24.88 22.00
N PRO A 188 -28.37 24.70 20.67
CA PRO A 188 -27.91 23.45 20.10
C PRO A 188 -26.44 23.19 20.41
N LEU A 189 -26.12 21.92 20.67
CA LEU A 189 -24.78 21.45 21.02
C LEU A 189 -24.25 20.45 20.00
N ARG A 190 -25.12 19.54 19.52
CA ARG A 190 -24.74 18.44 18.64
C ARG A 190 -25.86 18.13 17.66
N VAL A 191 -25.50 17.86 16.40
CA VAL A 191 -26.44 17.36 15.39
C VAL A 191 -26.10 15.92 15.06
N THR A 192 -27.10 15.05 15.05
CA THR A 192 -26.96 13.65 14.61
C THR A 192 -27.79 13.45 13.35
N VAL A 193 -27.12 12.99 12.30
CA VAL A 193 -27.74 12.56 11.05
C VAL A 193 -27.92 11.05 11.12
N ARG A 194 -29.17 10.58 11.00
CA ARG A 194 -29.53 9.15 10.93
C ARG A 194 -29.93 8.80 9.50
N LEU A 195 -29.25 7.83 8.90
CA LEU A 195 -29.59 7.26 7.61
C LEU A 195 -30.20 5.88 7.81
N SER A 196 -31.43 5.71 7.32
CA SER A 196 -32.14 4.43 7.29
C SER A 196 -32.18 3.93 5.84
N PRO A 197 -31.17 3.14 5.39
CA PRO A 197 -31.18 2.55 4.06
C PRO A 197 -32.27 1.47 3.94
N GLU A 198 -32.82 1.27 2.74
CA GLU A 198 -33.76 0.17 2.47
C GLU A 198 -33.12 -1.21 2.68
N ARG A 199 -31.79 -1.29 2.47
CA ARG A 199 -31.00 -2.51 2.63
C ARG A 199 -29.72 -2.22 3.41
N GLY A 200 -29.57 -2.85 4.57
CA GLY A 200 -28.40 -2.71 5.43
C GLY A 200 -28.78 -2.26 6.84
N SER A 201 -27.78 -1.89 7.63
CA SER A 201 -27.98 -1.34 8.97
C SER A 201 -28.06 0.18 8.92
N GLU A 202 -28.77 0.77 9.88
CA GLU A 202 -28.81 2.23 10.05
C GLU A 202 -27.43 2.82 10.31
N VAL A 203 -27.25 4.05 9.83
CA VAL A 203 -26.00 4.79 9.92
C VAL A 203 -26.25 6.12 10.61
N ASP A 204 -25.73 6.23 11.82
CA ASP A 204 -25.74 7.47 12.60
C ASP A 204 -24.38 8.15 12.55
N ARG A 205 -24.37 9.44 12.23
CA ARG A 205 -23.18 10.31 12.28
C ARG A 205 -23.50 11.57 13.06
N SER A 206 -22.72 11.83 14.10
CA SER A 206 -22.86 13.03 14.93
C SER A 206 -21.80 14.07 14.60
N PHE A 207 -22.17 15.34 14.67
CA PHE A 207 -21.34 16.51 14.44
C PHE A 207 -21.54 17.52 15.58
N SER A 208 -20.47 18.18 16.01
CA SER A 208 -20.60 19.33 16.91
C SER A 208 -21.35 20.45 16.21
N TRP A 209 -22.27 21.13 16.90
CA TRP A 209 -23.03 22.25 16.33
C TRP A 209 -22.09 23.34 15.78
N ALA A 210 -21.03 23.65 16.53
CA ALA A 210 -20.06 24.69 16.17
C ALA A 210 -19.27 24.38 14.88
N ASP A 211 -19.12 23.10 14.51
CA ASP A 211 -18.37 22.70 13.32
C ASP A 211 -19.23 22.76 12.05
N VAL A 212 -20.55 22.64 12.19
CA VAL A 212 -21.49 22.59 11.06
C VAL A 212 -22.13 23.93 10.76
N THR A 213 -22.09 24.88 11.71
CA THR A 213 -22.52 26.26 11.46
C THR A 213 -21.36 27.13 10.99
N PRO A 214 -21.56 28.05 10.03
CA PRO A 214 -20.58 29.09 9.77
C PRO A 214 -20.29 29.86 11.06
N ARG A 215 -19.02 30.11 11.39
CA ARG A 215 -18.72 31.15 12.38
C ARG A 215 -19.27 32.46 11.83
N SER A 216 -20.31 33.00 12.46
CA SER A 216 -20.75 34.35 12.18
C SER A 216 -19.55 35.27 12.39
N ALA A 217 -19.07 35.91 11.32
CA ALA A 217 -18.16 37.03 11.48
C ALA A 217 -18.90 38.11 12.30
N PRO A 218 -18.26 38.72 13.31
CA PRO A 218 -18.86 39.86 13.99
C PRO A 218 -19.08 40.97 12.95
N GLY A 219 -20.25 41.60 13.03
CA GLY A 219 -20.80 42.49 12.00
C GLY A 219 -19.84 43.57 11.50
N ALA A 220 -20.00 43.89 10.22
CA ALA A 220 -19.59 45.16 9.63
C ALA A 220 -20.77 46.15 9.69
#